data_AF-A0A377BUM5-F1
#
_entry.id   AF-A0A377BUM5-F1
#
_cell.length_a   1.000
_cell.length_b   1.000
_cell.length_c   1.000
_cell.angle_alpha   90.00
_cell.angle_beta   90.00
_cell.angle_gamma   90.00
#
_symmetry.space_group_name_H-M   'P 1'
#
loop_
_entity.id
_entity.type
_entity.pdbx_description
1 polymer ?
#
loop_
_entity_poly.entity_id
_entity_poly.type
_entity_poly.pdbx_seq_one_letter_code
_entity_poly.pdbx_strand_id
1 'polypeptide(L)'
;MQGDDIQTRLGLHSEWRTAVHVIPTLDLNYYHDPHSTEIEEDGSTISDDAVKQRGEIKVGVTGNISQRVSLRGSVAWQKGSDDFAQMAGFLSMTVKW
;
A
#
# COMPACT_ATOMS: atom_id res chain seq x y z
N MET A 1 29.40 -2.73 -7.34
CA MET A 1 28.79 -3.27 -6.10
C MET A 1 27.30 -2.98 -6.23
N GLN A 2 26.47 -4.02 -6.28
CA GLN A 2 25.01 -3.86 -6.32
C GLN A 2 24.62 -3.28 -4.97
N GLY A 3 24.23 -2.00 -4.93
CA GLY A 3 23.63 -1.44 -3.74
C GLY A 3 22.35 -2.22 -3.50
N ASP A 4 22.27 -2.93 -2.38
CA ASP A 4 21.05 -3.62 -1.97
C ASP A 4 19.95 -2.56 -1.85
N ASP A 5 19.04 -2.57 -2.82
CA ASP A 5 17.90 -1.66 -2.90
C ASP A 5 16.87 -2.13 -1.86
N ILE A 6 17.11 -1.78 -0.59
CA ILE A 6 16.25 -2.19 0.53
C ILE A 6 15.06 -1.23 0.60
N GLN A 7 14.01 -1.53 -0.16
CA GLN A 7 12.73 -0.84 -0.01
C GLN A 7 12.11 -1.19 1.35
N THR A 8 11.83 -0.17 2.17
CA THR A 8 11.11 -0.35 3.43
C THR A 8 9.63 -0.05 3.24
N ARG A 9 8.75 -0.97 3.65
CA ARG A 9 7.29 -0.77 3.65
C ARG A 9 6.74 -0.78 5.06
N LEU A 10 6.04 0.29 5.44
CA LEU A 10 5.23 0.38 6.63
C LEU A 10 3.76 0.26 6.25
N GLY A 11 3.00 -0.58 6.94
CA GLY A 11 1.60 -0.85 6.61
C GLY A 11 0.71 -0.91 7.84
N LEU A 12 -0.46 -0.28 7.76
CA LEU A 12 -1.55 -0.40 8.71
C LEU A 12 -2.72 -1.12 8.03
N HIS A 13 -3.20 -2.19 8.66
CA HIS A 13 -4.38 -2.93 8.23
C HIS A 13 -5.45 -2.86 9.31
N SER A 14 -6.66 -2.46 8.94
CA SER A 14 -7.84 -2.46 9.81
C SER A 14 -8.96 -3.21 9.13
N GLU A 15 -9.52 -4.19 9.84
CA GLU A 15 -10.74 -4.88 9.46
C GLU A 15 -11.83 -4.61 10.50
N TRP A 16 -13.07 -4.40 10.05
CA TRP A 16 -14.21 -4.26 10.95
C TRP A 16 -15.25 -5.32 10.62
N ARG A 17 -15.81 -5.97 11.65
CA ARG A 17 -16.91 -6.91 11.48
C ARG A 17 -18.22 -6.17 11.69
N THR A 18 -19.02 -6.09 10.64
CA THR A 18 -20.36 -5.50 10.72
C THR A 18 -21.41 -6.57 10.99
N ALA A 19 -22.57 -6.16 11.48
CA ALA A 19 -23.70 -7.06 11.74
C ALA A 19 -24.28 -7.71 10.45
N VAL A 20 -23.90 -7.24 9.27
CA VAL A 20 -24.48 -7.65 7.98
C VAL A 20 -23.64 -8.68 7.20
N HIS A 21 -22.82 -9.49 7.89
CA HIS A 21 -21.92 -10.48 7.28
C HIS A 21 -20.90 -9.92 6.28
N VAL A 22 -20.67 -8.61 6.34
CA VAL A 22 -19.71 -7.89 5.51
C VAL A 22 -18.55 -7.40 6.38
N ILE A 23 -17.33 -7.55 5.84
CA ILE A 23 -16.08 -7.17 6.50
C ILE A 23 -15.42 -6.09 5.63
N PRO A 24 -15.65 -4.80 5.92
CA PRO A 24 -14.83 -3.72 5.37
C PRO A 24 -13.37 -3.85 5.83
N THR A 25 -12.44 -3.53 4.93
CA THR A 25 -11.00 -3.48 5.18
C THR A 25 -10.45 -2.13 4.73
N LEU A 26 -9.58 -1.54 5.54
CA LEU A 26 -8.77 -0.38 5.19
C LEU A 26 -7.30 -0.73 5.39
N ASP A 27 -6.52 -0.53 4.34
CA ASP A 27 -5.10 -0.78 4.24
C ASP A 27 -4.43 0.55 3.90
N LEU A 28 -3.48 0.98 4.73
CA LEU A 28 -2.63 2.15 4.47
C LEU A 28 -1.19 1.67 4.41
N ASN A 29 -0.56 1.72 3.25
CA ASN A 29 0.85 1.37 3.10
C ASN A 29 1.66 2.61 2.72
N TYR A 30 2.83 2.72 3.31
CA TYR A 30 3.80 3.75 3.05
C TYR A 30 5.11 3.07 2.66
N TYR A 31 5.61 3.44 1.48
CA TYR A 31 6.84 2.91 0.91
C TYR A 31 7.90 4.00 1.01
N HIS A 32 9.02 3.62 1.62
CA HIS A 32 10.22 4.42 1.69
C HIS A 32 11.30 3.71 0.86
N ASP A 33 11.63 4.33 -0.26
CA ASP A 33 12.74 3.92 -1.11
C ASP A 33 13.98 4.73 -0.68
N PRO A 34 14.99 4.10 -0.03
CA PRO A 34 16.22 4.76 0.37
C PRO A 34 17.16 4.87 -0.85
N HIS A 35 16.72 5.55 -1.90
CA HIS A 35 17.67 6.05 -2.89
C HIS A 35 18.41 7.26 -2.29
N SER A 36 19.31 7.00 -1.34
CA SER A 36 20.37 7.95 -0.97
C SER A 36 21.35 8.00 -2.13
N THR A 37 21.18 8.96 -3.04
CA THR A 37 22.35 9.58 -3.65
C THR A 37 22.80 10.68 -2.70
N GLU A 38 23.35 10.27 -1.56
CA GLU A 38 24.05 11.17 -0.65
C GLU A 38 25.46 11.31 -1.23
N ILE A 39 25.63 12.25 -2.16
CA ILE A 39 26.95 12.75 -2.51
C ILE A 39 27.26 13.79 -1.43
N GLU A 40 28.08 13.38 -0.46
CA GLU A 40 28.71 14.28 0.49
C GLU A 40 29.79 15.07 -0.27
N GLU A 41 29.41 16.19 -0.89
CA GLU A 41 30.33 17.25 -1.28
C GLU A 41 30.04 18.50 -0.43
N ASP A 42 30.87 18.67 0.60
CA ASP A 42 31.25 19.96 1.16
C ASP A 42 30.11 20.84 1.72
N GLY A 43 29.61 20.46 2.89
CA GLY A 43 29.12 21.42 3.90
C GLY A 43 27.85 22.21 3.58
N SER A 44 27.07 21.82 2.58
CA SER A 44 25.74 22.40 2.33
C SER A 44 24.66 21.38 2.70
N THR A 45 23.86 21.68 3.72
CA THR A 45 22.63 20.96 4.03
C THR A 45 21.65 21.15 2.86
N ILE A 46 21.73 20.28 1.86
CA ILE A 46 20.78 20.24 0.75
C ILE A 46 19.62 19.36 1.19
N SER A 47 18.41 19.97 1.21
CA SER A 47 17.16 19.35 1.67
C SER A 47 16.97 17.92 1.17
N ASP A 48 16.75 17.06 2.15
CA ASP A 48 16.26 15.68 2.16
C ASP A 48 14.87 15.49 1.49
N ASP A 49 14.56 16.23 0.42
CA ASP A 49 13.22 16.24 -0.21
C ASP A 49 13.04 15.15 -1.28
N ALA A 50 14.11 14.41 -1.60
CA ALA A 50 14.12 13.42 -2.68
C ALA A 50 13.91 11.97 -2.22
N VAL A 51 13.54 11.74 -0.94
CA VAL A 51 12.96 10.46 -0.58
C VAL A 51 11.70 10.30 -1.42
N LYS A 52 11.69 9.35 -2.36
CA LYS A 52 10.51 9.03 -3.17
C LYS A 52 9.49 8.31 -2.30
N GLN A 53 8.82 9.08 -1.45
CA GLN A 53 7.79 8.59 -0.57
C GLN A 53 6.56 8.25 -1.41
N ARG A 54 6.11 7.00 -1.35
CA ARG A 54 4.90 6.56 -2.04
C ARG A 54 3.89 6.10 -0.99
N GLY A 55 2.70 6.68 -1.04
CA GLY A 55 1.57 6.24 -0.22
C GLY A 55 0.63 5.38 -1.06
N GLU A 56 0.23 4.23 -0.54
CA GLU A 56 -0.89 3.43 -1.04
C GLU A 56 -2.01 3.42 -0.01
N ILE A 57 -3.23 3.73 -0.46
CA ILE A 57 -4.46 3.57 0.31
C ILE A 57 -5.27 2.50 -0.40
N LYS A 58 -5.71 1.49 0.33
CA LYS A 58 -6.54 0.41 -0.19
C LYS A 58 -7.76 0.23 0.68
N VAL A 59 -8.93 0.31 0.06
CA VAL A 59 -10.21 0.06 0.71
C VAL A 59 -10.82 -1.18 0.11
N GLY A 60 -11.46 -2.01 0.93
CA GLY A 60 -12.05 -3.24 0.48
C GLY A 60 -13.25 -3.63 1.28
N VAL A 61 -14.02 -4.54 0.71
CA VAL A 61 -15.19 -5.12 1.33
C VAL A 61 -15.21 -6.61 1.01
N THR A 62 -15.35 -7.43 2.04
CA THR A 62 -15.45 -8.89 1.91
C THR A 62 -16.84 -9.32 2.35
N GLY A 63 -17.57 -10.00 1.46
CA GLY A 63 -18.85 -10.61 1.75
C GLY A 63 -18.74 -12.14 1.70
N ASN A 64 -19.33 -12.81 2.68
CA ASN A 64 -19.46 -14.26 2.62
C ASN A 64 -20.74 -14.61 1.86
N ILE A 65 -20.60 -15.20 0.67
CA ILE A 65 -21.73 -15.68 -0.16
C ILE A 65 -22.27 -16.99 0.42
N SER A 66 -21.38 -17.81 0.99
CA SER A 66 -21.71 -19.06 1.65
C SER A 66 -20.63 -19.39 2.67
N GLN A 67 -20.83 -20.42 3.51
CA GLN A 67 -19.81 -20.85 4.48
C GLN A 67 -18.47 -21.24 3.82
N ARG A 68 -18.49 -21.58 2.53
CA ARG A 68 -17.35 -22.01 1.73
C ARG A 68 -16.87 -20.96 0.74
N VAL A 69 -17.66 -19.93 0.47
CA VAL A 69 -17.41 -18.98 -0.62
C VAL A 69 -17.41 -17.56 -0.08
N SER A 70 -16.30 -16.87 -0.26
CA SER A 70 -16.13 -15.47 0.09
C SER A 70 -15.77 -14.67 -1.17
N LEU A 71 -16.38 -13.51 -1.32
CA LEU A 71 -16.09 -12.56 -2.39
C LEU A 71 -15.49 -11.30 -1.77
N ARG A 72 -14.40 -10.80 -2.34
CA ARG A 72 -13.76 -9.55 -1.92
C ARG A 72 -13.64 -8.61 -3.11
N GLY A 73 -14.18 -7.42 -2.96
CA GLY A 73 -13.88 -6.28 -3.85
C GLY A 73 -13.01 -5.28 -3.11
N SER A 74 -11.99 -4.74 -3.77
CA SER A 74 -11.16 -3.68 -3.20
C SER A 74 -10.62 -2.73 -4.26
N VAL A 75 -10.37 -1.49 -3.87
CA VAL A 75 -9.74 -0.48 -4.71
C VAL A 75 -8.51 0.04 -3.99
N ALA A 76 -7.40 0.13 -4.71
CA ALA A 76 -6.17 0.73 -4.23
C ALA A 76 -5.87 2.00 -5.02
N TRP A 77 -5.45 3.04 -4.31
CA TRP A 77 -4.93 4.27 -4.86
C TRP A 77 -3.50 4.45 -4.36
N GLN A 78 -2.57 4.62 -5.29
CA GLN A 78 -1.19 4.95 -5.00
C GLN A 78 -0.91 6.38 -5.45
N LYS A 79 -0.34 7.20 -4.58
CA LYS A 79 0.15 8.55 -4.88
C LYS A 79 1.64 8.63 -4.56
N GLY A 80 2.45 9.05 -5.52
CA GLY A 80 3.88 9.32 -5.37
C GLY A 80 4.23 10.79 -5.56
N SER A 81 5.49 11.15 -5.32
CA SER A 81 6.00 12.53 -5.33
C SER A 81 5.95 13.24 -6.70
N ASP A 82 6.14 12.52 -7.82
CA ASP A 82 6.23 13.09 -9.18
C ASP A 82 4.86 13.20 -9.91
N ASP A 83 3.79 13.63 -9.22
CA ASP A 83 2.41 13.63 -9.75
C ASP A 83 1.87 12.24 -10.17
N PHE A 84 2.58 11.17 -9.80
CA PHE A 84 2.16 9.80 -10.09
C PHE A 84 0.97 9.40 -9.24
N ALA A 85 -0.19 9.22 -9.87
CA ALA A 85 -1.39 8.65 -9.26
C ALA A 85 -1.84 7.41 -10.04
N GLN A 86 -1.87 6.25 -9.39
CA GLN A 86 -2.38 5.00 -9.98
C GLN A 86 -3.55 4.49 -9.16
N MET A 87 -4.65 4.15 -9.84
CA MET A 87 -5.80 3.48 -9.23
C MET A 87 -5.92 2.08 -9.81
N ALA A 88 -6.08 1.08 -8.93
CA ALA A 88 -6.27 -0.31 -9.31
C ALA A 88 -7.49 -0.90 -8.60
N GLY A 89 -8.36 -1.55 -9.38
CA GLY A 89 -9.49 -2.31 -8.88
C GLY A 89 -9.16 -3.79 -8.79
N PHE A 90 -9.53 -4.43 -7.69
CA PHE A 90 -9.32 -5.84 -7.44
C PHE A 90 -10.64 -6.52 -7.09
N LEU A 91 -10.88 -7.67 -7.70
CA LEU A 91 -11.98 -8.57 -7.35
C LEU A 91 -11.39 -9.97 -7.17
N SER A 92 -11.58 -10.55 -6.00
CA SER A 92 -11.12 -11.91 -5.70
C SER A 92 -12.23 -12.75 -5.09
N MET A 93 -12.24 -14.02 -5.45
CA MET A 93 -13.18 -15.01 -4.94
C MET A 93 -12.38 -16.15 -4.33
N THR A 94 -12.70 -16.47 -3.09
CA THR A 94 -12.05 -17.55 -2.34
C THR A 94 -13.05 -18.65 -2.08
N VAL A 95 -12.69 -19.88 -2.47
CA VAL A 95 -13.48 -21.09 -2.23
C VAL A 95 -12.70 -21.99 -1.27
N LYS A 96 -13.34 -22.43 -0.19
CA LYS A 96 -12.81 -23.41 0.76
C LYS A 96 -13.42 -24.77 0.44
N TRP A 97 -12.56 -25.76 0.18
CA TRP A 97 -12.93 -27.16 -0.07
C TRP A 97 -12.89 -27.98 1.22
#